data_AF-W7D446-F1
#
_entry.id   AF-W7D446-F1
#
_cell.length_a   1.000
_cell.length_b   1.000
_cell.length_c   1.000
_cell.angle_alpha   90.00
_cell.angle_beta   90.00
_cell.angle_gamma   90.00
#
_symmetry.space_group_name_H-M   'P 1'
#
loop_
_entity.id
_entity.type
_entity.pdbx_description
1 polymer ?
#
loop_
_entity_poly.entity_id
_entity_poly.type
_entity_poly.pdbx_seq_one_letter_code
_entity_poly.pdbx_strand_id
1 'polypeptide(L)'
;MNKLAKVAIASGMALIVGFSGVGASEASAAKATAKNLYKKVEVSVDYGRQELEFEFEVKSNGRVEVEFENDFTRKKLRGAAAQAEVDKAFATYNVSGKTRTQIVNHILKTYKLSTRYQEFDFEAKLKNNKRVAFEIER
;
A
#
# COMPACT_ATOMS: atom_id res chain seq x y z
N MET A 1 25.22 0.19 -46.42
CA MET A 1 24.24 0.89 -45.56
C MET A 1 23.04 -0.04 -45.38
N ASN A 2 23.00 -0.84 -44.31
CA ASN A 2 21.92 -1.81 -44.09
C ASN A 2 20.96 -1.27 -43.03
N LYS A 3 19.75 -0.91 -43.47
CA LYS A 3 18.63 -0.58 -42.59
C LYS A 3 17.92 -1.88 -42.22
N LEU A 4 18.09 -2.31 -40.97
CA LEU A 4 17.29 -3.39 -40.38
C LEU A 4 15.94 -2.82 -39.92
N ALA A 5 14.87 -3.25 -40.57
CA ALA A 5 13.50 -2.98 -40.16
C ALA A 5 13.15 -3.83 -38.92
N LYS A 6 12.60 -3.19 -37.89
CA LYS A 6 12.10 -3.86 -36.68
C LYS A 6 10.71 -4.44 -36.98
N VAL A 7 10.60 -5.74 -36.75
CA VAL A 7 9.38 -6.55 -36.86
C VAL A 7 8.38 -6.18 -35.76
N ALA A 8 7.13 -5.95 -36.16
CA ALA A 8 5.99 -5.81 -35.28
C ALA A 8 5.50 -7.19 -34.83
N ILE A 9 5.26 -7.37 -33.53
CA ILE A 9 4.59 -8.55 -32.99
C ILE A 9 3.24 -8.09 -32.46
N ALA A 10 2.19 -8.36 -33.23
CA ALA A 10 0.80 -8.31 -32.78
C ALA A 10 0.42 -9.72 -32.32
N SER A 11 0.33 -9.92 -31.01
CA SER A 11 -0.12 -11.19 -30.43
C SER A 11 -1.59 -11.10 -30.04
N GLY A 12 -2.43 -11.78 -30.84
CA GLY A 12 -3.46 -12.69 -30.36
C GLY A 12 -4.70 -12.11 -29.68
N MET A 13 -5.77 -11.94 -30.48
CA MET A 13 -7.16 -11.96 -30.03
C MET A 13 -7.47 -13.30 -29.32
N ALA A 14 -8.00 -13.23 -28.10
CA ALA A 14 -8.60 -14.38 -27.43
C ALA A 14 -10.07 -14.54 -27.83
N LEU A 15 -10.43 -15.76 -28.24
CA LEU A 15 -11.80 -16.23 -28.50
C LEU A 15 -12.70 -16.03 -27.29
N ILE A 16 -13.87 -15.41 -27.48
CA ILE A 16 -14.97 -15.46 -26.50
C ILE A 16 -15.93 -16.56 -26.95
N VAL A 17 -15.96 -17.68 -26.21
CA VAL A 17 -17.01 -18.69 -26.30
C VAL A 17 -17.98 -18.44 -25.15
N GLY A 18 -19.25 -18.24 -25.49
CA GLY A 18 -20.30 -17.94 -24.52
C GLY A 18 -20.65 -19.12 -23.61
N PHE A 19 -20.91 -18.82 -22.34
CA PHE A 19 -21.64 -19.67 -21.41
C PHE A 19 -22.75 -18.82 -20.79
N SER A 20 -24.00 -19.16 -21.09
CA SER A 20 -25.19 -18.70 -20.36
C SER A 20 -25.55 -19.77 -19.33
N GLY A 21 -25.69 -19.40 -18.05
CA GLY A 21 -26.32 -20.29 -17.07
C GLY A 21 -25.97 -20.01 -15.61
N VAL A 22 -26.91 -19.35 -14.92
CA VAL A 22 -27.28 -19.55 -13.50
C VAL A 22 -26.27 -19.10 -12.43
N GLY A 23 -26.49 -17.86 -11.98
CA GLY A 23 -26.72 -17.47 -10.58
C GLY A 23 -26.15 -18.34 -9.45
N ALA A 24 -25.02 -17.88 -8.91
CA ALA A 24 -24.89 -17.70 -7.48
C ALA A 24 -24.23 -16.33 -7.27
N SER A 25 -24.98 -15.42 -6.65
CA SER A 25 -24.51 -14.13 -6.17
C SER A 25 -23.51 -14.37 -5.03
N GLU A 26 -22.28 -14.73 -5.36
CA GLU A 26 -21.15 -14.23 -4.60
C GLU A 26 -20.89 -12.84 -5.16
N ALA A 27 -21.44 -11.83 -4.49
CA ALA A 27 -20.79 -10.54 -4.50
C ALA A 27 -19.35 -10.81 -4.04
N SER A 28 -18.46 -11.06 -5.00
CA SER A 28 -17.03 -11.21 -4.81
C SER A 28 -16.63 -9.98 -3.99
N ALA A 29 -16.49 -10.15 -2.68
CA ALA A 29 -16.14 -9.08 -1.78
C ALA A 29 -14.80 -8.58 -2.29
N ALA A 30 -14.81 -7.45 -3.00
CA ALA A 30 -13.63 -6.91 -3.63
C ALA A 30 -12.55 -6.86 -2.56
N LYS A 31 -11.43 -7.56 -2.79
CA LYS A 31 -10.36 -7.70 -1.80
C LYS A 31 -10.03 -6.30 -1.26
N ALA A 32 -10.19 -6.12 0.04
CA ALA A 32 -9.91 -4.83 0.66
C ALA A 32 -8.44 -4.47 0.44
N THR A 33 -8.17 -3.22 0.07
CA THR A 33 -6.81 -2.69 -0.14
C THR A 33 -6.71 -1.30 0.48
N ALA A 34 -5.51 -0.82 0.79
CA ALA A 34 -5.30 0.52 1.32
C ALA A 34 -5.87 1.59 0.37
N LYS A 35 -5.79 1.34 -0.95
CA LYS A 35 -6.43 2.16 -1.99
C LYS A 35 -7.94 2.31 -1.81
N ASN A 36 -8.62 1.43 -1.08
CA ASN A 36 -10.05 1.56 -0.85
C ASN A 36 -10.38 2.69 0.13
N LEU A 37 -9.52 2.96 1.12
CA LEU A 37 -9.76 3.94 2.19
C LEU A 37 -8.92 5.22 2.05
N TYR A 38 -7.72 5.09 1.50
CA TYR A 38 -6.70 6.12 1.53
C TYR A 38 -6.42 6.72 0.15
N LYS A 39 -6.05 8.01 0.16
CA LYS A 39 -5.39 8.71 -0.95
C LYS A 39 -3.88 8.77 -0.73
N LYS A 40 -3.45 8.94 0.53
CA LYS A 40 -2.05 8.90 0.94
C LYS A 40 -1.91 8.20 2.29
N VAL A 41 -0.87 7.40 2.46
CA VAL A 41 -0.36 6.93 3.75
C VAL A 41 1.16 7.02 3.68
N GLU A 42 1.76 7.58 4.71
CA GLU A 42 3.20 7.67 4.90
C GLU A 42 3.48 7.33 6.36
N VAL A 43 4.44 6.43 6.57
CA VAL A 43 4.85 5.98 7.89
C VAL A 43 6.35 5.82 7.90
N SER A 44 7.00 6.41 8.90
CA SER A 44 8.40 6.14 9.23
C SER A 44 8.51 5.78 10.71
N VAL A 45 9.30 4.76 11.01
CA VAL A 45 9.62 4.35 12.37
C VAL A 45 11.12 4.16 12.47
N ASP A 46 11.80 5.11 13.12
CA ASP A 46 13.25 5.10 13.28
C ASP A 46 13.67 4.50 14.63
N TYR A 47 14.70 3.66 14.58
CA TYR A 47 15.40 3.11 15.76
C TYR A 47 16.87 3.56 15.81
N GLY A 48 17.28 4.51 14.97
CA GLY A 48 18.60 5.11 14.82
C GLY A 48 19.61 4.29 14.01
N ARG A 49 19.42 2.97 13.92
CA ARG A 49 20.24 2.08 13.07
C ARG A 49 19.43 1.29 12.05
N GLN A 50 18.13 1.25 12.23
CA GLN A 50 17.20 0.45 11.45
C GLN A 50 15.89 1.21 11.39
N GLU A 51 15.28 1.23 10.21
CA GLU A 51 13.99 1.86 10.01
C GLU A 51 12.95 0.91 9.40
N LEU A 52 11.69 1.29 9.58
CA LEU A 52 10.58 0.87 8.74
C LEU A 52 10.02 2.13 8.08
N GLU A 53 10.03 2.17 6.76
CA GLU A 53 9.43 3.25 5.99
C GLU A 53 8.46 2.67 4.95
N PHE A 54 7.29 3.28 4.78
CA PHE A 54 6.49 3.04 3.59
C PHE A 54 5.63 4.24 3.21
N GLU A 55 5.51 4.40 1.90
CA GLU A 55 4.63 5.38 1.29
C GLU A 55 3.64 4.67 0.38
N PHE A 56 2.39 5.11 0.43
CA PHE A 56 1.32 4.79 -0.51
C PHE A 56 0.67 6.08 -0.94
N GLU A 57 0.59 6.34 -2.24
CA GLU A 57 -0.11 7.51 -2.78
C GLU A 57 -0.90 7.17 -4.05
N VAL A 58 -2.15 7.65 -4.10
CA VAL A 58 -2.97 7.71 -5.31
C VAL A 58 -2.81 9.10 -5.94
N LYS A 59 -2.06 9.18 -7.04
CA LYS A 59 -1.84 10.42 -7.80
C LYS A 59 -3.13 10.91 -8.45
N SER A 60 -3.14 12.17 -8.86
CA SER A 60 -4.27 12.82 -9.53
C SER A 60 -4.72 12.13 -10.83
N ASN A 61 -3.80 11.50 -11.55
CA ASN A 61 -4.06 10.71 -12.76
C ASN A 61 -4.54 9.26 -12.47
N GLY A 62 -4.75 8.90 -11.21
CA GLY A 62 -5.18 7.57 -10.78
C GLY A 62 -4.06 6.53 -10.67
N ARG A 63 -2.81 6.89 -11.02
CA ARG A 63 -1.64 6.03 -10.77
C ARG A 63 -1.43 5.85 -9.27
N VAL A 64 -1.04 4.65 -8.88
CA VAL A 64 -0.68 4.32 -7.51
C VAL A 64 0.83 4.18 -7.42
N GLU A 65 1.45 4.92 -6.51
CA GLU A 65 2.85 4.78 -6.15
C GLU A 65 2.94 4.19 -4.75
N VAL A 66 3.79 3.17 -4.61
CA VAL A 66 3.97 2.46 -3.35
C VAL A 66 5.42 2.05 -3.21
N GLU A 67 5.99 2.41 -2.08
CA GLU A 67 7.33 2.04 -1.65
C GLU A 67 7.26 1.46 -0.24
N PHE A 68 8.08 0.46 0.03
CA PHE A 68 8.17 -0.17 1.34
C PHE A 68 9.62 -0.58 1.59
N GLU A 69 10.19 -0.06 2.65
CA GLU A 69 11.53 -0.36 3.14
C GLU A 69 11.47 -0.84 4.59
N ASN A 70 12.20 -1.92 4.88
CA ASN A 70 12.29 -2.46 6.23
C ASN A 70 13.67 -3.07 6.43
N ASP A 71 14.51 -2.39 7.22
CA ASP A 71 15.89 -2.78 7.47
C ASP A 71 16.02 -4.06 8.29
N PHE A 72 15.06 -4.33 9.18
CA PHE A 72 15.02 -5.55 9.99
C PHE A 72 14.91 -6.82 9.13
N THR A 73 14.25 -6.71 7.99
CA THR A 73 14.05 -7.81 7.03
C THR A 73 14.86 -7.66 5.75
N ARG A 74 15.60 -6.55 5.60
CA ARG A 74 16.33 -6.17 4.38
C ARG A 74 15.45 -6.14 3.13
N LYS A 75 14.18 -5.76 3.30
CA LYS A 75 13.22 -5.63 2.20
C LYS A 75 13.23 -4.19 1.69
N LYS A 76 13.40 -4.04 0.37
CA LYS A 76 13.16 -2.79 -0.37
C LYS A 76 12.27 -3.12 -1.55
N LEU A 77 11.00 -2.74 -1.48
CA LEU A 77 9.95 -3.15 -2.40
C LEU A 77 9.30 -1.94 -3.05
N ARG A 78 8.79 -2.13 -4.27
CA ARG A 78 8.02 -1.14 -5.01
C ARG A 78 6.81 -1.77 -5.69
N GLY A 79 5.82 -0.94 -6.01
CA GLY A 79 4.65 -1.35 -6.78
C GLY A 79 3.81 -2.43 -6.06
N ALA A 80 3.40 -3.48 -6.79
CA ALA A 80 2.48 -4.48 -6.26
C ALA A 80 3.02 -5.23 -5.02
N ALA A 81 4.33 -5.48 -4.95
CA ALA A 81 4.94 -6.13 -3.79
C ALA A 81 4.92 -5.23 -2.55
N ALA A 82 5.17 -3.92 -2.71
CA ALA A 82 5.05 -2.94 -1.63
C ALA A 82 3.59 -2.73 -1.21
N GLN A 83 2.66 -2.69 -2.17
CA GLN A 83 1.22 -2.62 -1.89
C GLN A 83 0.77 -3.77 -0.98
N ALA A 84 1.26 -4.98 -1.23
CA ALA A 84 0.93 -6.13 -0.40
C ALA A 84 1.43 -6.00 1.05
N GLU A 85 2.52 -5.28 1.29
CA GLU A 85 2.98 -4.97 2.66
C GLU A 85 2.10 -3.87 3.29
N VAL A 86 1.87 -2.76 2.59
CA VAL A 86 0.99 -1.67 3.08
C VAL A 86 -0.44 -2.15 3.38
N ASP A 87 -0.98 -3.04 2.54
CA ASP A 87 -2.31 -3.62 2.72
C ASP A 87 -2.44 -4.43 4.02
N LYS A 88 -1.36 -5.03 4.54
CA LYS A 88 -1.40 -5.73 5.84
C LYS A 88 -1.75 -4.76 6.97
N ALA A 89 -1.28 -3.53 6.88
CA ALA A 89 -1.54 -2.50 7.88
C ALA A 89 -2.82 -1.70 7.60
N PHE A 90 -3.17 -1.44 6.34
CA PHE A 90 -4.19 -0.42 6.01
C PHE A 90 -5.35 -0.87 5.12
N ALA A 91 -5.42 -2.12 4.68
CA ALA A 91 -6.53 -2.56 3.80
C ALA A 91 -7.92 -2.33 4.41
N THR A 92 -8.06 -2.58 5.71
CA THR A 92 -9.33 -2.45 6.45
C THR A 92 -9.21 -1.57 7.70
N TYR A 93 -7.99 -1.13 8.04
CA TYR A 93 -7.77 -0.29 9.20
C TYR A 93 -8.14 1.15 8.83
N ASN A 94 -9.17 1.70 9.49
CA ASN A 94 -9.53 3.10 9.35
C ASN A 94 -8.94 3.90 10.52
N VAL A 95 -8.02 4.81 10.21
CA VAL A 95 -7.35 5.67 11.20
C VAL A 95 -8.25 6.80 11.70
N SER A 96 -9.34 7.11 11.00
CA SER A 96 -10.31 8.13 11.45
C SER A 96 -10.99 7.65 12.74
N GLY A 97 -10.83 8.42 13.81
CA GLY A 97 -11.36 8.07 15.14
C GLY A 97 -10.44 7.16 15.96
N LYS A 98 -9.21 6.92 15.52
CA LYS A 98 -8.16 6.26 16.32
C LYS A 98 -7.29 7.30 17.02
N THR A 99 -6.82 6.96 18.22
CA THR A 99 -5.81 7.77 18.91
C THR A 99 -4.43 7.51 18.31
N ARG A 100 -3.48 8.43 18.55
CA ARG A 100 -2.08 8.27 18.13
C ARG A 100 -1.51 6.94 18.62
N THR A 101 -1.70 6.63 19.90
CA THR A 101 -1.24 5.37 20.52
C THR A 101 -1.85 4.13 19.86
N GLN A 102 -3.12 4.16 19.46
CA GLN A 102 -3.74 3.03 18.75
C GLN A 102 -3.12 2.83 17.36
N ILE A 103 -2.83 3.92 16.64
CA ILE A 103 -2.20 3.88 15.31
C ILE A 103 -0.77 3.33 15.43
N VAL A 104 0.03 3.86 16.36
CA VAL A 104 1.40 3.40 16.64
C VAL A 104 1.40 1.90 16.96
N ASN A 105 0.60 1.48 17.95
CA ASN A 105 0.58 0.08 18.39
C ASN A 105 0.13 -0.86 17.27
N HIS A 106 -0.81 -0.43 16.42
CA HIS A 106 -1.26 -1.22 15.27
C HIS A 106 -0.12 -1.46 14.27
N ILE A 107 0.62 -0.41 13.91
CA ILE A 107 1.75 -0.50 12.97
C ILE A 107 2.87 -1.36 13.55
N LEU A 108 3.31 -1.08 14.79
CA LEU A 108 4.37 -1.85 15.45
C LEU A 108 4.00 -3.32 15.57
N LYS A 109 2.76 -3.64 15.94
CA LYS A 109 2.29 -5.03 16.04
C LYS A 109 2.24 -5.72 14.67
N THR A 110 1.80 -5.03 13.63
CA THR A 110 1.69 -5.59 12.27
C THR A 110 3.06 -6.03 11.75
N TYR A 111 4.09 -5.23 11.99
CA TYR A 111 5.45 -5.51 11.53
C TYR A 111 6.34 -6.14 12.59
N LYS A 112 5.78 -6.53 13.74
CA LYS A 112 6.47 -7.18 14.86
C LYS A 112 7.67 -6.37 15.39
N LEU A 113 7.51 -5.05 15.46
CA LEU A 113 8.52 -4.11 15.89
C LEU A 113 8.43 -3.81 17.40
N SER A 114 9.54 -3.36 17.97
CA SER A 114 9.66 -2.96 19.38
C SER A 114 8.99 -1.61 19.65
N THR A 115 8.51 -1.37 20.87
CA THR A 115 8.00 -0.04 21.29
C THR A 115 9.10 0.95 21.67
N ARG A 116 10.38 0.57 21.49
CA ARG A 116 11.58 1.39 21.77
C ARG A 116 12.13 2.07 20.51
N TYR A 117 11.25 2.69 19.73
CA TYR A 117 11.64 3.55 18.61
C TYR A 117 12.13 4.91 19.15
N GLN A 118 12.96 5.60 18.38
CA GLN A 118 13.40 6.97 18.65
C GLN A 118 12.40 7.96 18.07
N GLU A 119 11.97 7.73 16.83
CA GLU A 119 11.03 8.58 16.10
C GLU A 119 9.90 7.76 15.47
N PHE A 120 8.71 8.35 15.41
CA PHE A 120 7.56 7.76 14.73
C PHE A 120 6.79 8.85 14.02
N ASP A 121 6.80 8.78 12.69
CA ASP A 121 6.08 9.68 11.82
C ASP A 121 4.93 8.98 11.13
N PHE A 122 3.81 9.69 11.09
CA PHE A 122 2.61 9.20 10.48
C PHE A 122 1.86 10.31 9.78
N GLU A 123 1.55 10.08 8.52
CA GLU A 123 0.56 10.86 7.78
C GLU A 123 -0.40 9.94 7.03
N ALA A 124 -1.69 10.24 7.13
CA ALA A 124 -2.69 9.61 6.28
C ALA A 124 -3.72 10.63 5.80
N LYS A 125 -4.01 10.58 4.49
CA LYS A 125 -5.09 11.31 3.85
C LYS A 125 -6.13 10.32 3.36
N LEU A 126 -7.33 10.39 3.92
CA LEU A 126 -8.45 9.51 3.56
C LEU A 126 -9.15 10.02 2.30
N LYS A 127 -9.93 9.15 1.64
CA LYS A 127 -10.72 9.54 0.46
C LYS A 127 -11.73 10.65 0.71
N ASN A 128 -12.27 10.71 1.93
CA ASN A 128 -13.17 11.78 2.38
C ASN A 128 -12.43 13.09 2.75
N ASN A 129 -11.16 13.23 2.35
CA ASN A 129 -10.29 14.37 2.60
C ASN A 129 -9.92 14.63 4.07
N LYS A 130 -10.34 13.78 5.02
CA LYS A 130 -9.81 13.84 6.37
C LYS A 130 -8.32 13.51 6.36
N ARG A 131 -7.53 14.29 7.11
CA ARG A 131 -6.10 14.07 7.32
C ARG A 131 -5.86 13.75 8.79
N VAL A 132 -5.00 12.78 9.03
CA VAL A 132 -4.45 12.47 10.36
C VAL A 132 -2.94 12.49 10.19
N ALA A 133 -2.25 13.37 10.91
CA ALA A 133 -0.80 13.43 10.91
C ALA A 133 -0.29 13.71 12.32
N PHE A 134 0.82 13.05 12.69
CA PHE A 134 1.51 13.29 13.96
C PHE A 134 2.90 12.68 13.92
N GLU A 135 3.76 13.21 14.79
CA GLU A 135 5.14 12.80 15.02
C GLU A 135 5.33 12.54 16.52
N ILE A 136 6.20 11.59 16.87
CA ILE A 136 6.56 11.27 18.26
C ILE A 136 8.06 10.97 18.33
N GLU A 137 8.79 11.83 19.04
CA GLU A 137 10.19 11.64 19.41
C GLU A 137 10.32 11.12 20.87
N ARG A 138 11.35 10.31 21.17
CA ARG A 138 11.56 9.68 22.49
C ARG A 138 13.01 9.62 22.95
#